data_AF-A0A653RJM9-F1
#
_entry.id   AF-A0A653RJM9-F1
#
_cell.length_a   1.000
_cell.length_b   1.000
_cell.length_c   1.000
_cell.angle_alpha   90.00
_cell.angle_beta   90.00
_cell.angle_gamma   90.00
#
_symmetry.space_group_name_H-M   'P 1'
#
loop_
_entity.id
_entity.type
_entity.pdbx_description
1 polymer ?
#
loop_
_entity_poly.entity_id
_entity_poly.type
_entity_poly.pdbx_seq_one_letter_code
_entity_poly.pdbx_strand_id
1 'polypeptide(L)'
;MLKFILRRFGSSFLVLLGASLLLYVLTINSGDPLADLRESNADNREYLIEQRIMFMDLDQPWYARYWDWLTGVGQCFIGQCDLGTNRSGQEVIDLLGLAASSTLRLVVLATVIAMVFGVLIGILTAIRQYSGMDYAVTFLTFLFFSLPVFWAAVLLKEYLAIGFNDWLASPDPGFSWPTIIAVGLVLGLALQAILAGNARRRLLTFLGAFAFTCVALPYMDWLNFARYPQLGPVVITLVGVAAAVGATVLGAGLKNRRVLYAGLITAVLGLVAYYVTYNLLWDPNWLIIFVLSVVAIGLAVLVGRLMGGYSKGAATLVSVFTAVVMGGLIIVEHLFRSWPSYLEIVGRPIATIGSQTPNFTGTFWEDFLDKGTQLLLPTIVLTLISLASYSRYTRASMLEVSQQDYIRTARAKGLNERQVILKHAFRNSLIPITTIMAFDFAGLIGGAVITEQVFGWQGMGNLFRVGLEQVDPAPVMAFFLVTGTAAVLFNLLADILYAVLDPRIRV
;
A
#
# COMPACT_ATOMS: atom_id res chain seq x y z
N MET A 1 -6.51 29.93 15.74
CA MET A 1 -5.67 29.05 14.86
C MET A 1 -4.70 29.74 13.88
N LEU A 2 -5.10 30.79 13.14
CA LEU A 2 -4.28 31.36 12.06
C LEU A 2 -2.86 31.80 12.49
N LYS A 3 -2.72 32.40 13.68
CA LYS A 3 -1.41 32.79 14.26
C LYS A 3 -0.51 31.59 14.56
N PHE A 4 -1.07 30.45 14.97
CA PHE A 4 -0.33 29.21 15.21
C PHE A 4 0.15 28.61 13.89
N ILE A 5 -0.73 28.52 12.89
CA ILE A 5 -0.40 28.03 11.55
C ILE A 5 0.69 28.91 10.91
N LEU A 6 0.56 30.24 10.95
CA LEU A 6 1.56 31.16 10.43
C LEU A 6 2.91 31.04 11.14
N ARG A 7 2.93 30.93 12.47
CA ARG A 7 4.18 30.74 13.23
C ARG A 7 4.85 29.42 12.85
N ARG A 8 4.08 28.34 12.73
CA ARG A 8 4.59 27.02 12.37
C ARG A 8 5.10 27.01 10.93
N PHE A 9 4.32 27.53 9.99
CA PHE A 9 4.71 27.67 8.59
C PHE A 9 6.00 28.47 8.45
N GLY A 10 6.12 29.61 9.14
CA GLY A 10 7.34 30.41 9.17
C GLY A 10 8.54 29.63 9.72
N SER A 11 8.40 28.92 10.84
CA SER A 11 9.48 28.09 11.37
C SER A 11 9.88 26.94 10.43
N SER A 12 8.90 26.28 9.81
CA SER A 12 9.13 25.20 8.85
C SER A 12 9.82 25.71 7.58
N PHE A 13 9.42 26.88 7.08
CA PHE A 13 10.03 27.53 5.94
C PHE A 13 11.51 27.87 6.21
N LEU A 14 11.82 28.45 7.37
CA LEU A 14 13.21 28.75 7.76
C LEU A 14 14.06 27.49 7.89
N VAL A 15 13.50 26.42 8.46
CA VAL A 15 14.18 25.12 8.55
C VAL A 15 14.43 24.53 7.16
N LEU A 16 13.44 24.58 6.27
CA LEU A 16 13.60 24.11 4.89
C LEU A 16 14.66 24.90 4.14
N LEU A 17 14.68 26.22 4.28
CA LEU A 17 15.66 27.09 3.62
C LEU A 17 17.08 26.88 4.17
N GLY A 18 17.22 26.67 5.48
CA GLY A 18 18.50 26.31 6.09
C GLY A 18 18.98 24.92 5.66
N ALA A 19 18.07 23.95 5.60
CA ALA A 19 18.38 22.59 5.18
C ALA A 19 18.66 22.48 3.67
N SER A 20 17.98 23.26 2.82
CA SER A 20 18.27 23.33 1.38
C SER A 20 19.67 23.89 1.13
N LEU A 21 20.03 24.98 1.81
CA LEU A 21 21.37 25.56 1.70
C LEU A 21 22.43 24.57 2.17
N LEU A 22 22.22 23.92 3.33
CA LEU A 22 23.14 22.91 3.84
C LEU A 22 23.30 21.76 2.86
N LEU A 23 22.20 21.20 2.34
CA LEU A 23 22.25 20.09 1.40
C LEU A 23 22.96 20.48 0.11
N TYR A 24 22.65 21.65 -0.46
CA TYR A 24 23.32 22.16 -1.66
C TYR A 24 24.83 22.25 -1.45
N VAL A 25 25.26 22.85 -0.34
CA VAL A 25 26.68 22.98 0.01
C VAL A 25 27.34 21.61 0.19
N LEU A 26 26.67 20.66 0.84
CA LEU A 26 27.20 19.31 1.01
C LEU A 26 27.34 18.58 -0.34
N THR A 27 26.37 18.70 -1.24
CA THR A 27 26.40 18.06 -2.56
C THR A 27 27.51 18.62 -3.45
N ILE A 28 27.69 19.94 -3.52
CA ILE A 28 28.77 20.51 -4.35
C ILE A 28 30.17 20.21 -3.80
N ASN A 29 30.28 19.88 -2.50
CA ASN A 29 31.56 19.54 -1.86
C ASN A 29 31.77 18.02 -1.75
N SER A 30 30.85 17.17 -2.24
CA SER A 30 31.00 15.71 -2.13
C SER A 30 31.96 15.11 -3.15
N GLY A 31 32.39 15.87 -4.17
CA GLY A 31 33.34 15.42 -5.18
C GLY A 31 33.52 16.41 -6.32
N ASP A 32 34.06 15.95 -7.44
CA ASP A 32 34.24 16.74 -8.67
C ASP A 32 33.25 16.27 -9.75
N PRO A 33 32.31 17.12 -10.20
CA PRO A 33 31.32 16.77 -11.24
C PRO A 33 31.91 16.55 -12.63
N LEU A 34 33.19 16.88 -12.83
CA LEU A 34 33.93 16.70 -14.08
C LEU A 34 34.95 15.55 -14.02
N ALA A 35 35.07 14.84 -12.89
CA ALA A 35 36.09 13.80 -12.70
C ALA A 35 36.07 12.73 -13.81
N ASP A 36 34.89 12.22 -14.14
CA ASP A 36 34.70 11.20 -15.18
C ASP A 36 35.14 11.67 -16.56
N LEU A 37 34.96 12.96 -16.87
CA LEU A 37 35.41 13.53 -18.13
C LEU A 37 36.91 13.80 -18.13
N ARG A 38 37.49 14.27 -17.01
CA ARG A 38 38.93 14.51 -16.90
C ARG A 38 39.76 13.23 -17.06
N GLU A 39 39.24 12.11 -16.58
CA GLU A 39 39.85 10.79 -16.70
C GLU A 39 39.59 10.10 -18.05
N SER A 40 38.65 10.62 -18.85
CA SER A 40 38.31 10.06 -20.16
C SER A 40 39.41 10.29 -21.20
N ASN A 41 39.61 9.30 -22.08
CA ASN A 41 40.52 9.39 -23.24
C ASN A 41 39.79 9.72 -24.55
N ALA A 42 38.52 10.16 -24.48
CA ALA A 42 37.75 10.48 -25.68
C ALA A 42 38.27 11.76 -26.37
N ASP A 43 38.33 11.75 -27.71
CA ASP A 43 38.82 12.88 -28.50
C ASP A 43 37.98 14.16 -28.31
N ASN A 44 36.69 14.01 -28.00
CA ASN A 44 35.76 15.11 -27.74
C ASN A 44 35.67 15.51 -26.26
N ARG A 45 36.61 15.07 -25.40
CA ARG A 45 36.58 15.34 -23.96
C ARG A 45 36.44 16.82 -23.61
N GLU A 46 37.23 17.69 -24.23
CA GLU A 46 37.25 19.13 -23.92
C GLU A 46 35.90 19.78 -24.21
N TYR A 47 35.30 19.44 -25.36
CA TYR A 47 33.95 19.86 -25.72
C TYR A 47 32.90 19.39 -24.70
N LEU A 48 32.98 18.13 -24.23
CA LEU A 48 32.06 17.60 -23.22
C LEU A 48 32.23 18.28 -21.85
N ILE A 49 33.45 18.69 -21.50
CA ILE A 49 33.74 19.44 -20.27
C ILE A 49 33.09 20.83 -20.36
N GLU A 50 33.33 21.58 -21.44
CA GLU A 50 32.71 22.89 -21.65
C GLU A 50 31.18 22.80 -21.65
N GLN A 51 30.62 21.78 -22.30
CA GLN A 51 29.18 21.56 -22.31
C GLN A 51 28.61 21.35 -20.91
N ARG A 52 29.28 20.55 -20.06
CA ARG A 52 28.84 20.32 -18.68
C ARG A 52 29.01 21.55 -17.79
N ILE A 53 30.08 22.33 -18.01
CA ILE A 53 30.27 23.62 -17.33
C ILE A 53 29.08 24.55 -17.62
N MET A 54 28.65 24.63 -18.89
CA MET A 54 27.48 25.43 -19.28
C MET A 54 26.17 24.90 -18.67
N PHE A 55 25.93 23.59 -18.67
CA PHE A 55 24.69 23.01 -18.12
C PHE A 55 24.55 23.16 -16.61
N MET A 56 25.65 23.26 -15.87
CA MET A 56 25.67 23.32 -14.41
C MET A 56 26.14 24.68 -13.87
N ASP A 57 26.32 25.66 -14.77
CA ASP A 57 26.88 26.99 -14.48
C ASP A 57 28.16 26.94 -13.63
N LEU A 58 29.07 25.99 -13.90
CA LEU A 58 30.27 25.78 -13.07
C LEU A 58 31.22 27.00 -13.04
N ASP A 59 31.08 27.93 -13.98
CA ASP A 59 31.83 29.18 -14.06
C ASP A 59 31.40 30.20 -12.99
N GLN A 60 30.18 30.05 -12.47
CA GLN A 60 29.61 30.94 -11.48
C GLN A 60 29.99 30.50 -10.06
N PRO A 61 30.15 31.45 -9.13
CA PRO A 61 30.36 31.10 -7.74
C PRO A 61 29.15 30.34 -7.18
N TRP A 62 29.40 29.39 -6.27
CA TRP A 62 28.37 28.47 -5.78
C TRP A 62 27.12 29.16 -5.19
N TYR A 63 27.28 30.34 -4.60
CA TYR A 63 26.17 31.10 -4.01
C TYR A 63 25.25 31.71 -5.07
N ALA A 64 25.78 32.06 -6.25
CA ALA A 64 24.96 32.55 -7.37
C ALA A 64 24.09 31.41 -7.89
N ARG A 65 24.69 30.24 -8.14
CA ARG A 65 23.96 29.03 -8.57
C ARG A 65 22.87 28.60 -7.57
N TYR A 66 23.14 28.67 -6.27
CA TYR A 66 22.12 28.39 -5.25
C TYR A 66 20.98 29.42 -5.30
N TRP A 67 21.32 30.70 -5.50
CA TRP A 67 20.33 31.77 -5.63
C TRP A 67 19.48 31.58 -6.87
N ASP A 68 20.08 31.25 -8.02
CA ASP A 68 19.37 30.98 -9.27
C ASP A 68 18.38 29.83 -9.09
N TRP A 69 18.84 28.71 -8.50
CA TRP A 69 17.95 27.60 -8.14
C TRP A 69 16.81 28.04 -7.22
N LEU A 70 17.08 28.85 -6.19
CA LEU A 70 16.04 29.35 -5.28
C LEU A 70 15.05 30.27 -5.98
N THR A 71 15.50 31.09 -6.93
CA THR A 71 14.61 31.92 -7.75
C THR A 71 13.74 31.08 -8.69
N GLY A 72 14.30 30.03 -9.31
CA GLY A 72 13.55 29.07 -10.14
C GLY A 72 12.45 28.36 -9.33
N VAL A 73 12.77 27.91 -8.11
CA VAL A 73 11.77 27.40 -7.16
C VAL A 73 10.73 28.47 -6.81
N GLY A 74 11.13 29.73 -6.65
CA GLY A 74 10.21 30.85 -6.42
C GLY A 74 9.21 31.05 -7.57
N GLN A 75 9.61 30.79 -8.81
CA GLN A 75 8.73 30.90 -9.98
C GLN A 75 7.67 29.78 -10.04
N CYS A 76 7.86 28.67 -9.31
CA CYS A 76 6.83 27.64 -9.15
C CYS A 76 5.52 28.19 -8.56
N PHE A 77 5.58 29.22 -7.71
CA PHE A 77 4.37 29.82 -7.12
C PHE A 77 3.51 30.56 -8.15
N ILE A 78 4.07 30.89 -9.31
CA ILE A 78 3.40 31.58 -10.43
C ILE A 78 3.12 30.61 -11.59
N GLY A 79 3.43 29.32 -11.42
CA GLY A 79 3.19 28.26 -12.41
C GLY A 79 4.28 28.11 -13.47
N GLN A 80 5.42 28.79 -13.34
CA GLN A 80 6.59 28.67 -14.21
C GLN A 80 7.74 28.01 -13.43
N CYS A 81 7.56 26.75 -13.04
CA CYS A 81 8.59 26.04 -12.29
C CYS A 81 9.85 25.84 -13.15
N ASP A 82 10.99 26.27 -12.62
CA ASP A 82 12.31 25.94 -13.13
C ASP A 82 13.16 25.35 -12.00
N LEU A 83 13.63 24.12 -12.19
CA LEU A 83 14.49 23.41 -11.24
C LEU A 83 15.93 23.25 -11.74
N GLY A 84 16.25 23.90 -12.87
CA GLY A 84 17.50 23.78 -13.58
C GLY A 84 17.63 22.50 -14.40
N THR A 85 18.78 22.38 -15.06
CA THR A 85 19.16 21.23 -15.86
C THR A 85 20.15 20.32 -15.11
N ASN A 86 20.09 19.02 -15.39
CA ASN A 86 21.09 18.08 -14.89
C ASN A 86 22.40 18.20 -15.67
N ARG A 87 23.44 17.48 -15.25
CA ARG A 87 24.75 17.41 -15.91
C ARG A 87 24.75 16.92 -17.37
N SER A 88 23.62 16.42 -17.86
CA SER A 88 23.39 15.97 -19.24
C SER A 88 22.54 16.96 -20.05
N GLY A 89 22.17 18.11 -19.48
CA GLY A 89 21.33 19.13 -20.11
C GLY A 89 19.84 18.77 -20.17
N GLN A 90 19.40 17.78 -19.39
CA GLN A 90 17.99 17.43 -19.28
C GLN A 90 17.32 18.26 -18.19
N GLU A 91 16.10 18.73 -18.46
CA GLU A 91 15.28 19.47 -17.52
C GLU A 91 14.94 18.61 -16.29
N VAL A 92 15.31 19.10 -15.10
CA VAL A 92 15.10 18.34 -13.86
C VAL A 92 13.62 18.24 -13.51
N ILE A 93 12.80 19.20 -13.94
CA ILE A 93 11.34 19.16 -13.72
C ILE A 93 10.68 17.94 -14.40
N ASP A 94 11.13 17.58 -15.59
CA ASP A 94 10.60 16.43 -16.33
C ASP A 94 11.03 15.11 -15.68
N LEU A 95 12.31 15.02 -15.30
CA LEU A 95 12.85 13.89 -14.55
C LEU A 95 12.12 13.72 -13.22
N LEU A 96 11.88 14.82 -12.51
CA LEU A 96 11.17 14.85 -11.24
C LEU A 96 9.72 14.40 -11.42
N GLY A 97 9.01 14.85 -12.45
CA GLY A 97 7.61 14.47 -12.69
C GLY A 97 7.42 12.96 -12.86
N LEU A 98 8.27 12.35 -13.69
CA LEU A 98 8.27 10.90 -13.90
C LEU A 98 8.65 10.14 -12.62
N ALA A 99 9.70 10.58 -11.94
CA ALA A 99 10.18 9.96 -10.71
C ALA A 99 9.19 10.09 -9.55
N ALA A 100 8.55 11.25 -9.40
CA ALA A 100 7.58 11.56 -8.35
C ALA A 100 6.31 10.72 -8.47
N SER A 101 5.76 10.57 -9.68
CA SER A 101 4.62 9.69 -9.94
C SER A 101 4.91 8.25 -9.46
N SER A 102 6.11 7.78 -9.77
CA SER A 102 6.59 6.44 -9.44
C SER A 102 6.68 6.22 -7.92
N THR A 103 7.38 7.11 -7.21
CA THR A 103 7.55 7.04 -5.75
C THR A 103 6.24 7.27 -5.01
N LEU A 104 5.41 8.23 -5.45
CA LEU A 104 4.13 8.51 -4.79
C LEU A 104 3.17 7.33 -4.90
N ARG A 105 3.08 6.68 -6.05
CA ARG A 105 2.23 5.47 -6.21
C ARG A 105 2.62 4.40 -5.20
N LEU A 106 3.92 4.18 -5.02
CA LEU A 106 4.48 3.18 -4.11
C LEU A 106 4.27 3.56 -2.63
N VAL A 107 4.63 4.79 -2.24
CA VAL A 107 4.50 5.27 -0.85
C VAL A 107 3.04 5.41 -0.42
N VAL A 108 2.17 5.98 -1.27
CA VAL A 108 0.74 6.14 -0.95
C VAL A 108 0.06 4.78 -0.80
N LEU A 109 0.34 3.83 -1.70
CA LEU A 109 -0.25 2.50 -1.60
C LEU A 109 0.20 1.78 -0.33
N ALA A 110 1.51 1.77 -0.05
CA ALA A 110 2.06 1.13 1.14
C ALA A 110 1.55 1.77 2.44
N THR A 111 1.48 3.11 2.52
CA THR A 111 0.98 3.82 3.70
C THR A 111 -0.48 3.50 3.98
N VAL A 112 -1.34 3.53 2.97
CA VAL A 112 -2.77 3.23 3.13
C VAL A 112 -2.96 1.79 3.60
N ILE A 113 -2.27 0.82 2.99
CA ILE A 113 -2.35 -0.58 3.40
C ILE A 113 -1.83 -0.74 4.83
N ALA A 114 -0.66 -0.20 5.14
CA ALA A 114 -0.05 -0.29 6.47
C ALA A 114 -0.92 0.33 7.56
N MET A 115 -1.55 1.47 7.27
CA MET A 115 -2.46 2.15 8.16
C MET A 115 -3.72 1.33 8.41
N VAL A 116 -4.38 0.84 7.36
CA VAL A 116 -5.60 0.03 7.49
C VAL A 116 -5.31 -1.24 8.30
N PHE A 117 -4.32 -2.03 7.89
CA PHE A 117 -4.02 -3.29 8.57
C PHE A 117 -3.37 -3.08 9.93
N GLY A 118 -2.44 -2.14 10.07
CA GLY A 118 -1.77 -1.82 11.32
C GLY A 118 -2.74 -1.30 12.39
N VAL A 119 -3.63 -0.36 12.05
CA VAL A 119 -4.66 0.13 12.97
C VAL A 119 -5.62 -1.01 13.36
N LEU A 120 -6.09 -1.82 12.40
CA LEU A 120 -6.96 -2.96 12.70
C LEU A 120 -6.30 -3.96 13.65
N ILE A 121 -5.05 -4.33 13.37
CA ILE A 121 -4.27 -5.25 14.20
C ILE A 121 -4.04 -4.66 15.60
N GLY A 122 -3.70 -3.37 15.70
CA GLY A 122 -3.50 -2.67 16.97
C GLY A 122 -4.76 -2.60 17.83
N ILE A 123 -5.93 -2.35 17.21
CA ILE A 123 -7.23 -2.42 17.89
C ILE A 123 -7.50 -3.85 18.38
N LEU A 124 -7.34 -4.85 17.50
CA LEU A 124 -7.67 -6.25 17.83
C LEU A 124 -6.83 -6.79 18.99
N THR A 125 -5.53 -6.47 19.00
CA THR A 125 -4.61 -6.84 20.07
C THR A 125 -4.88 -6.09 21.37
N ALA A 126 -5.30 -4.83 21.31
CA ALA A 126 -5.70 -4.07 22.50
C ALA A 126 -6.99 -4.61 23.15
N ILE A 127 -8.00 -4.97 22.34
CA ILE A 127 -9.25 -5.55 22.84
C ILE A 127 -9.00 -6.90 23.52
N ARG A 128 -8.04 -7.68 22.99
CA ARG A 128 -7.68 -9.00 23.50
C ARG A 128 -6.31 -8.97 24.18
N GLN A 129 -6.10 -7.99 25.05
CA GLN A 129 -4.87 -7.83 25.81
C GLN A 129 -4.51 -9.13 26.56
N TYR A 130 -3.22 -9.50 26.54
CA TYR A 130 -2.69 -10.72 27.17
C TYR A 130 -3.21 -12.04 26.58
N SER A 131 -3.88 -12.00 25.42
CA SER A 131 -4.26 -13.22 24.70
C SER A 131 -3.09 -13.77 23.87
N GLY A 132 -3.19 -15.03 23.43
CA GLY A 132 -2.21 -15.62 22.51
C GLY A 132 -2.06 -14.84 21.19
N MET A 133 -3.13 -14.19 20.73
CA MET A 133 -3.10 -13.30 19.55
C MET A 133 -2.24 -12.07 19.84
N ASP A 134 -2.38 -11.46 21.01
CA ASP A 134 -1.61 -10.29 21.44
C ASP A 134 -0.10 -10.60 21.46
N TYR A 135 0.29 -11.69 22.12
CA TYR A 135 1.69 -12.12 22.17
C TYR A 135 2.26 -12.43 20.78
N ALA A 136 1.52 -13.14 19.93
CA ALA A 136 2.00 -13.53 18.60
C ALA A 136 2.15 -12.33 17.66
N VAL A 137 1.15 -11.45 17.62
CA VAL A 137 1.19 -10.24 16.81
C VAL A 137 2.29 -9.31 17.31
N THR A 138 2.43 -9.15 18.62
CA THR A 138 3.48 -8.32 19.23
C THR A 138 4.86 -8.86 18.86
N PHE A 139 5.07 -10.18 18.97
CA PHE A 139 6.32 -10.82 18.55
C PHE A 139 6.62 -10.58 17.06
N LEU A 140 5.66 -10.84 16.17
CA LEU A 140 5.83 -10.61 14.72
C LEU A 140 6.11 -9.14 14.40
N THR A 141 5.39 -8.24 15.06
CA THR A 141 5.58 -6.78 14.94
C THR A 141 7.00 -6.39 15.34
N PHE A 142 7.52 -6.90 16.47
CA PHE A 142 8.88 -6.65 16.90
C PHE A 142 9.92 -7.26 15.95
N LEU A 143 9.68 -8.47 15.46
CA LEU A 143 10.54 -9.12 14.47
C LEU A 143 10.68 -8.22 13.25
N PHE A 144 9.57 -7.85 12.58
CA PHE A 144 9.62 -7.00 11.38
C PHE A 144 10.18 -5.61 11.65
N PHE A 145 9.89 -5.02 12.82
CA PHE A 145 10.46 -3.73 13.20
C PHE A 145 12.00 -3.78 13.37
N SER A 146 12.54 -4.93 13.79
CA SER A 146 13.98 -5.13 14.00
C SER A 146 14.75 -5.49 12.73
N LEU A 147 14.05 -5.85 11.65
CA LEU A 147 14.68 -6.25 10.39
C LEU A 147 15.05 -5.01 9.56
N PRO A 148 16.31 -4.90 9.09
CA PRO A 148 16.67 -3.86 8.14
C PRO A 148 15.85 -3.94 6.85
N VAL A 149 15.40 -2.79 6.34
CA VAL A 149 14.55 -2.67 5.13
C VAL A 149 15.17 -3.38 3.93
N PHE A 150 16.46 -3.12 3.67
CA PHE A 150 17.17 -3.73 2.54
C PHE A 150 17.24 -5.25 2.66
N TRP A 151 17.40 -5.78 3.88
CA TRP A 151 17.51 -7.21 4.12
C TRP A 151 16.16 -7.89 3.85
N ALA A 152 15.06 -7.33 4.38
CA ALA A 152 13.72 -7.81 4.08
C ALA A 152 13.41 -7.75 2.57
N ALA A 153 13.80 -6.66 1.89
CA ALA A 153 13.65 -6.53 0.45
C ALA A 153 14.41 -7.59 -0.34
N VAL A 154 15.67 -7.86 0.02
CA VAL A 154 16.49 -8.90 -0.62
C VAL A 154 15.89 -10.29 -0.41
N LEU A 155 15.41 -10.61 0.79
CA LEU A 155 14.75 -11.90 1.04
C LEU A 155 13.46 -12.06 0.22
N LEU A 156 12.64 -11.01 0.14
CA LEU A 156 11.42 -11.06 -0.67
C LEU A 156 11.76 -11.21 -2.16
N LYS A 157 12.81 -10.55 -2.64
CA LYS A 157 13.31 -10.71 -4.01
C LYS A 157 13.82 -12.13 -4.27
N GLU A 158 14.59 -12.70 -3.37
CA GLU A 158 15.13 -14.06 -3.52
C GLU A 158 14.02 -15.13 -3.48
N TYR A 159 13.16 -15.11 -2.46
CA TYR A 159 12.22 -16.20 -2.25
C TYR A 159 10.87 -16.00 -2.96
N LEU A 160 10.31 -14.78 -2.97
CA LEU A 160 8.99 -14.53 -3.57
C LEU A 160 9.05 -14.11 -5.03
N ALA A 161 10.20 -13.66 -5.53
CA ALA A 161 10.37 -13.31 -6.93
C ALA A 161 11.15 -14.39 -7.66
N ILE A 162 12.45 -14.55 -7.36
CA ILE A 162 13.34 -15.45 -8.09
C ILE A 162 12.90 -16.89 -7.89
N GLY A 163 12.82 -17.35 -6.63
CA GLY A 163 12.39 -18.71 -6.30
C GLY A 163 10.99 -19.05 -6.82
N PHE A 164 10.03 -18.13 -6.73
CA PHE A 164 8.68 -18.33 -7.25
C PHE A 164 8.66 -18.40 -8.78
N ASN A 165 9.36 -17.50 -9.47
CA ASN A 165 9.43 -17.50 -10.94
C ASN A 165 10.12 -18.75 -11.47
N ASP A 166 11.21 -19.18 -10.84
CA ASP A 166 11.94 -20.39 -11.24
C ASP A 166 11.09 -21.64 -10.99
N TRP A 167 10.34 -21.70 -9.88
CA TRP A 167 9.35 -22.75 -9.62
C TRP A 167 8.25 -22.75 -10.69
N LEU A 168 7.68 -21.60 -11.03
CA LEU A 168 6.60 -21.49 -12.02
C LEU A 168 7.08 -21.86 -13.45
N ALA A 169 8.34 -21.54 -13.77
CA ALA A 169 8.97 -21.89 -15.05
C ALA A 169 9.37 -23.37 -15.16
N SER A 170 9.51 -24.09 -14.03
CA SER A 170 9.91 -25.51 -14.03
C SER A 170 8.89 -26.38 -14.76
N PRO A 171 9.28 -27.44 -15.52
CA PRO A 171 8.35 -28.22 -16.34
C PRO A 171 7.10 -28.69 -15.59
N ASP A 172 7.29 -29.17 -14.35
CA ASP A 172 6.24 -29.58 -13.42
C ASP A 172 6.31 -28.70 -12.15
N PRO A 173 5.55 -27.58 -12.08
CA PRO A 173 5.56 -26.64 -10.95
C PRO A 173 4.75 -27.20 -9.77
N GLY A 174 5.04 -28.43 -9.36
CA GLY A 174 4.39 -29.08 -8.24
C GLY A 174 4.99 -28.69 -6.90
N PHE A 175 4.17 -28.73 -5.85
CA PHE A 175 4.67 -28.57 -4.49
C PHE A 175 5.20 -29.91 -3.99
N SER A 176 6.49 -29.95 -3.62
CA SER A 176 7.04 -31.15 -2.98
C SER A 176 6.37 -31.40 -1.63
N TRP A 177 6.20 -32.66 -1.23
CA TRP A 177 5.61 -33.00 0.08
C TRP A 177 6.27 -32.29 1.27
N PRO A 178 7.61 -32.12 1.34
CA PRO A 178 8.23 -31.32 2.39
C PRO A 178 7.77 -29.87 2.40
N THR A 179 7.60 -29.24 1.23
CA THR A 179 7.09 -27.85 1.14
C THR A 179 5.64 -27.76 1.58
N ILE A 180 4.78 -28.71 1.22
CA ILE A 180 3.37 -28.75 1.64
C ILE A 180 3.28 -28.87 3.16
N ILE A 181 4.07 -29.77 3.77
CA ILE A 181 4.12 -29.95 5.21
C ILE A 181 4.65 -28.67 5.88
N ALA A 182 5.73 -28.08 5.37
CA ALA A 182 6.31 -26.86 5.93
C ALA A 182 5.30 -25.69 5.87
N VAL A 183 4.66 -25.47 4.72
CA VAL A 183 3.62 -24.45 4.53
C VAL A 183 2.43 -24.71 5.45
N GLY A 184 1.99 -25.96 5.57
CA GLY A 184 0.91 -26.34 6.47
C GLY A 184 1.24 -26.12 7.94
N LEU A 185 2.47 -26.42 8.37
CA LEU A 185 2.94 -26.16 9.72
C LEU A 185 2.95 -24.64 9.98
N VAL A 186 3.53 -23.85 9.08
CA VAL A 186 3.62 -22.39 9.23
C VAL A 186 2.23 -21.75 9.25
N LEU A 187 1.36 -22.08 8.29
CA LEU A 187 -0.02 -21.56 8.23
C LEU A 187 -0.84 -22.02 9.44
N GLY A 188 -0.69 -23.28 9.85
CA GLY A 188 -1.33 -23.81 11.04
C GLY A 188 -0.90 -23.05 12.30
N LEU A 189 0.41 -22.84 12.48
CA LEU A 189 0.99 -22.08 13.60
C LEU A 189 0.49 -20.63 13.59
N ALA A 190 0.47 -19.98 12.43
CA ALA A 190 0.00 -18.61 12.27
C ALA A 190 -1.50 -18.48 12.61
N LEU A 191 -2.36 -19.34 12.04
CA LEU A 191 -3.80 -19.30 12.28
C LEU A 191 -4.18 -19.63 13.71
N GLN A 192 -3.52 -20.60 14.36
CA GLN A 192 -3.77 -20.88 15.79
C GLN A 192 -3.29 -19.77 16.73
N ALA A 193 -2.31 -18.96 16.29
CA ALA A 193 -1.83 -17.82 17.03
C ALA A 193 -2.81 -16.66 16.94
N ILE A 194 -3.36 -16.43 15.75
CA ILE A 194 -4.38 -15.41 15.50
C ILE A 194 -5.71 -15.79 16.16
N LEU A 195 -6.18 -17.03 16.01
CA LEU A 195 -7.48 -17.46 16.53
C LEU A 195 -7.41 -17.74 18.04
N ALA A 196 -7.76 -16.71 18.83
CA ALA A 196 -7.83 -16.80 20.29
C ALA A 196 -8.83 -17.90 20.77
N GLY A 197 -8.47 -18.60 21.84
CA GLY A 197 -9.31 -19.60 22.49
C GLY A 197 -8.52 -20.57 23.37
N ASN A 198 -9.22 -21.52 23.99
CA ASN A 198 -8.63 -22.57 24.82
C ASN A 198 -7.64 -23.43 24.01
N ALA A 199 -6.69 -24.10 24.70
CA ALA A 199 -5.68 -24.95 24.07
C ALA A 199 -6.27 -25.96 23.06
N ARG A 200 -7.43 -26.56 23.38
CA ARG A 200 -8.15 -27.46 22.48
C ARG A 200 -8.60 -26.78 21.18
N ARG A 201 -9.10 -25.55 21.24
CA ARG A 201 -9.53 -24.79 20.05
C ARG A 201 -8.33 -24.39 19.19
N ARG A 202 -7.21 -24.01 19.81
CA ARG A 202 -5.96 -23.70 19.11
C ARG A 202 -5.41 -24.93 18.39
N LEU A 203 -5.39 -26.09 19.06
CA LEU A 203 -4.99 -27.36 18.46
C LEU A 203 -5.91 -27.78 17.30
N LEU A 204 -7.24 -27.67 17.47
CA LEU A 204 -8.18 -27.97 16.38
C LEU A 204 -8.02 -27.03 15.20
N THR A 205 -7.74 -25.75 15.45
CA THR A 205 -7.46 -24.77 14.40
C THR A 205 -6.17 -25.12 13.66
N PHE A 206 -5.12 -25.46 14.39
CA PHE A 206 -3.85 -25.91 13.83
C PHE A 206 -4.02 -27.15 12.97
N LEU A 207 -4.62 -28.22 13.52
CA LEU A 207 -4.84 -29.48 12.81
C LEU A 207 -5.77 -29.29 11.61
N GLY A 208 -6.81 -28.48 11.75
CA GLY A 208 -7.73 -28.17 10.65
C GLY A 208 -7.05 -27.40 9.52
N ALA A 209 -6.26 -26.37 9.84
CA ALA A 209 -5.48 -25.62 8.86
C ALA A 209 -4.42 -26.49 8.18
N PHE A 210 -3.69 -27.31 8.95
CA PHE A 210 -2.68 -28.23 8.44
C PHE A 210 -3.29 -29.29 7.52
N ALA A 211 -4.38 -29.94 7.95
CA ALA A 211 -5.08 -30.91 7.12
C ALA A 211 -5.64 -30.26 5.85
N PHE A 212 -6.20 -29.05 5.97
CA PHE A 212 -6.67 -28.29 4.81
C PHE A 212 -5.53 -28.01 3.83
N THR A 213 -4.36 -27.55 4.27
CA THR A 213 -3.21 -27.30 3.38
C THR A 213 -2.69 -28.57 2.72
N CYS A 214 -2.65 -29.68 3.45
CA CYS A 214 -2.22 -30.98 2.91
C CYS A 214 -3.18 -31.57 1.88
N VAL A 215 -4.44 -31.10 1.83
CA VAL A 215 -5.41 -31.48 0.79
C VAL A 215 -5.45 -30.43 -0.32
N ALA A 216 -5.47 -29.14 0.03
CA ALA A 216 -5.66 -28.04 -0.90
C ALA A 216 -4.46 -27.88 -1.85
N LEU A 217 -3.21 -27.91 -1.36
CA LEU A 217 -2.04 -27.71 -2.22
C LEU A 217 -1.87 -28.81 -3.28
N PRO A 218 -1.95 -30.12 -2.95
CA PRO A 218 -1.95 -31.16 -3.98
C PRO A 218 -3.12 -31.06 -4.96
N TYR A 219 -4.30 -30.66 -4.47
CA TYR A 219 -5.46 -30.48 -5.34
C TYR A 219 -5.27 -29.30 -6.31
N MET A 220 -4.69 -28.20 -5.85
CA MET A 220 -4.34 -27.05 -6.70
C MET A 220 -3.26 -27.41 -7.72
N ASP A 221 -2.28 -28.22 -7.32
CA ASP A 221 -1.23 -28.74 -8.20
C ASP A 221 -1.82 -29.64 -9.30
N TRP A 222 -2.71 -30.56 -8.93
CA TRP A 222 -3.45 -31.40 -9.88
C TRP A 222 -4.25 -30.58 -10.91
N LEU A 223 -4.79 -29.43 -10.50
CA LEU A 223 -5.50 -28.50 -11.39
C LEU A 223 -4.56 -27.59 -12.22
N ASN A 224 -3.24 -27.68 -12.05
CA ASN A 224 -2.26 -26.73 -12.62
C ASN A 224 -2.61 -25.26 -12.30
N PHE A 225 -3.19 -25.02 -11.12
CA PHE A 225 -3.77 -23.72 -10.76
C PHE A 225 -2.75 -22.57 -10.82
N ALA A 226 -1.47 -22.85 -10.59
CA ALA A 226 -0.42 -21.83 -10.63
C ALA A 226 -0.22 -21.22 -12.04
N ARG A 227 -0.44 -22.01 -13.09
CA ARG A 227 -0.33 -21.57 -14.49
C ARG A 227 -1.68 -21.21 -15.09
N TYR A 228 -2.72 -21.97 -14.74
CA TYR A 228 -4.07 -21.80 -15.25
C TYR A 228 -5.07 -21.63 -14.10
N PRO A 229 -4.97 -20.52 -13.34
CA PRO A 229 -5.90 -20.27 -12.25
C PRO A 229 -7.31 -20.05 -12.82
N GLN A 230 -8.31 -20.65 -12.18
CA GLN A 230 -9.72 -20.44 -12.49
C GLN A 230 -10.56 -20.70 -11.24
N LEU A 231 -11.50 -19.81 -10.95
CA LEU A 231 -12.51 -20.02 -9.90
C LEU A 231 -13.71 -20.74 -10.50
N GLY A 232 -14.15 -20.27 -11.67
CA GLY A 232 -15.36 -20.73 -12.32
C GLY A 232 -16.65 -20.33 -11.59
N PRO A 233 -17.81 -20.49 -12.25
CA PRO A 233 -19.09 -20.00 -11.75
C PRO A 233 -19.53 -20.68 -10.44
N VAL A 234 -19.13 -21.94 -10.22
CA VAL A 234 -19.51 -22.72 -9.02
C VAL A 234 -18.83 -22.18 -7.77
N VAL A 235 -17.51 -21.92 -7.81
CA VAL A 235 -16.79 -21.38 -6.66
C VAL A 235 -17.26 -19.96 -6.35
N ILE A 236 -17.43 -19.12 -7.38
CA ILE A 236 -17.89 -17.74 -7.23
C ILE A 236 -19.26 -17.71 -6.53
N THR A 237 -20.19 -18.57 -6.95
CA THR A 237 -21.53 -18.63 -6.34
C THR A 237 -21.53 -19.19 -4.93
N LEU A 238 -20.76 -20.24 -4.66
CA LEU A 238 -20.63 -20.79 -3.30
C LEU A 238 -20.07 -19.74 -2.33
N VAL A 239 -19.03 -19.02 -2.73
CA VAL A 239 -18.45 -17.94 -1.91
C VAL A 239 -19.44 -16.78 -1.77
N GLY A 240 -20.16 -16.42 -2.83
CA GLY A 240 -21.22 -15.40 -2.80
C GLY A 240 -22.37 -15.75 -1.84
N VAL A 241 -22.82 -17.00 -1.86
CA VAL A 241 -23.84 -17.51 -0.93
C VAL A 241 -23.31 -17.50 0.50
N ALA A 242 -22.08 -17.96 0.72
CA ALA A 242 -21.44 -17.91 2.04
C ALA A 242 -21.32 -16.47 2.55
N ALA A 243 -20.96 -15.52 1.69
CA ALA A 243 -20.90 -14.10 2.02
C ALA A 243 -22.29 -13.52 2.37
N ALA A 244 -23.34 -13.90 1.63
CA ALA A 244 -24.72 -13.52 1.92
C ALA A 244 -25.20 -14.04 3.28
N VAL A 245 -24.94 -15.33 3.57
CA VAL A 245 -25.27 -15.96 4.85
C VAL A 245 -24.49 -15.28 5.98
N GLY A 246 -23.18 -15.09 5.82
CA GLY A 246 -22.31 -14.45 6.81
C GLY A 246 -22.74 -13.00 7.12
N ALA A 247 -23.01 -12.21 6.08
CA ALA A 247 -23.52 -10.84 6.25
C ALA A 247 -24.89 -10.82 6.95
N THR A 248 -25.76 -11.78 6.64
CA THR A 248 -27.05 -11.93 7.33
C THR A 248 -26.87 -12.24 8.82
N VAL A 249 -25.98 -13.18 9.16
CA VAL A 249 -25.65 -13.53 10.55
C VAL A 249 -25.21 -12.29 11.33
N LEU A 250 -24.33 -11.49 10.74
CA LEU A 250 -23.76 -10.30 11.38
C LEU A 250 -24.72 -9.11 11.44
N GLY A 251 -25.58 -8.94 10.43
CA GLY A 251 -26.44 -7.77 10.27
C GLY A 251 -27.81 -7.88 10.93
N ALA A 252 -28.49 -9.02 10.79
CA ALA A 252 -29.88 -9.20 11.22
C ALA A 252 -30.16 -10.51 11.96
N GLY A 253 -29.18 -11.42 12.01
CA GLY A 253 -29.33 -12.78 12.51
C GLY A 253 -30.10 -13.68 11.55
N LEU A 254 -29.77 -14.98 11.56
CA LEU A 254 -30.35 -15.98 10.64
C LEU A 254 -31.86 -16.18 10.77
N LYS A 255 -32.45 -15.74 11.88
CA LYS A 255 -33.91 -15.82 12.09
C LYS A 255 -34.68 -14.92 11.12
N ASN A 256 -34.06 -13.85 10.62
CA ASN A 256 -34.70 -12.94 9.67
C ASN A 256 -34.59 -13.47 8.23
N ARG A 257 -35.53 -14.34 7.83
CA ARG A 257 -35.54 -14.98 6.52
C ARG A 257 -35.63 -13.99 5.34
N ARG A 258 -36.29 -12.84 5.52
CA ARG A 258 -36.40 -11.83 4.45
C ARG A 258 -35.05 -11.22 4.09
N VAL A 259 -34.22 -10.93 5.08
CA VAL A 259 -32.85 -10.44 4.88
C VAL A 259 -31.98 -11.51 4.23
N LEU A 260 -32.11 -12.77 4.68
CA LEU A 260 -31.40 -13.90 4.06
C LEU A 260 -31.76 -14.06 2.59
N TYR A 261 -33.05 -14.05 2.24
CA TYR A 261 -33.50 -14.17 0.86
C TYR A 261 -33.02 -13.01 -0.01
N ALA A 262 -32.98 -11.78 0.51
CA ALA A 262 -32.42 -10.65 -0.21
C ALA A 262 -30.95 -10.89 -0.60
N GLY A 263 -30.14 -11.38 0.34
CA GLY A 263 -28.74 -11.73 0.08
C GLY A 263 -28.60 -12.88 -0.93
N LEU A 264 -29.36 -13.97 -0.76
CA LEU A 264 -29.32 -15.13 -1.67
C LEU A 264 -29.76 -14.78 -3.10
N ILE A 265 -30.82 -13.98 -3.27
CA ILE A 265 -31.23 -13.47 -4.59
C ILE A 265 -30.11 -12.63 -5.20
N THR A 266 -29.42 -11.82 -4.39
CA THR A 266 -28.29 -11.03 -4.87
C THR A 266 -27.13 -11.91 -5.34
N ALA A 267 -26.85 -13.03 -4.66
CA ALA A 267 -25.86 -14.00 -5.12
C ALA A 267 -26.25 -14.67 -6.45
N VAL A 268 -27.54 -14.99 -6.63
CA VAL A 268 -28.06 -15.52 -7.91
C VAL A 268 -27.96 -14.49 -9.02
N LEU A 269 -28.31 -13.22 -8.75
CA LEU A 269 -28.11 -12.13 -9.71
C LEU A 269 -26.63 -11.93 -10.06
N GLY A 270 -25.72 -12.15 -9.11
CA GLY A 270 -24.29 -12.15 -9.37
C GLY A 270 -23.85 -13.28 -10.33
N LEU A 271 -24.45 -14.46 -10.25
CA LEU A 271 -24.22 -15.54 -11.23
C LEU A 271 -24.73 -15.13 -12.63
N VAL A 272 -25.90 -14.50 -12.71
CA VAL A 272 -26.41 -13.99 -13.98
C VAL A 272 -25.47 -12.92 -14.53
N ALA A 273 -25.03 -11.99 -13.67
CA ALA A 273 -24.08 -10.94 -14.02
C ALA A 273 -22.78 -11.53 -14.57
N TYR A 274 -22.22 -12.58 -13.96
CA TYR A 274 -21.02 -13.28 -14.45
C TYR A 274 -21.10 -13.63 -15.94
N TYR A 275 -22.24 -14.17 -16.40
CA TYR A 275 -22.42 -14.52 -17.82
C TYR A 275 -22.73 -13.30 -18.68
N VAL A 276 -23.57 -12.38 -18.21
CA VAL A 276 -24.01 -11.20 -18.97
C VAL A 276 -22.85 -10.22 -19.20
N THR A 277 -21.99 -10.03 -18.21
CA THR A 277 -20.87 -9.09 -18.29
C THR A 277 -19.60 -9.71 -18.88
N TYR A 278 -19.60 -11.00 -19.21
CA TYR A 278 -18.41 -11.74 -19.64
C TYR A 278 -17.69 -11.06 -20.82
N ASN A 279 -18.41 -10.79 -21.92
CA ASN A 279 -17.81 -10.16 -23.10
C ASN A 279 -17.41 -8.70 -22.85
N LEU A 280 -18.15 -8.00 -21.99
CA LEU A 280 -17.88 -6.60 -21.67
C LEU A 280 -16.64 -6.43 -20.78
N LEU A 281 -16.32 -7.46 -19.99
CA LEU A 281 -15.16 -7.52 -19.12
C LEU A 281 -13.96 -8.25 -19.77
N TRP A 282 -14.03 -8.61 -21.05
CA TRP A 282 -12.87 -9.21 -21.73
C TRP A 282 -11.69 -8.24 -21.83
N ASP A 283 -11.93 -7.02 -22.30
CA ASP A 283 -10.94 -5.94 -22.37
C ASP A 283 -11.60 -4.60 -21.96
N PRO A 284 -11.90 -4.41 -20.66
CA PRO A 284 -12.65 -3.26 -20.19
C PRO A 284 -11.75 -2.03 -20.06
N ASN A 285 -12.37 -0.85 -19.94
CA ASN A 285 -11.69 0.33 -19.41
C ASN A 285 -12.19 0.64 -17.99
N TRP A 286 -11.52 1.57 -17.30
CA TRP A 286 -11.91 1.99 -15.94
C TRP A 286 -13.35 2.49 -15.85
N LEU A 287 -13.89 3.10 -16.91
CA LEU A 287 -15.27 3.58 -16.96
C LEU A 287 -16.27 2.42 -16.97
N ILE A 288 -16.03 1.38 -17.76
CA ILE A 288 -16.87 0.18 -17.81
C ILE A 288 -16.92 -0.49 -16.44
N ILE A 289 -15.77 -0.68 -15.78
CA ILE A 289 -15.71 -1.27 -14.43
C ILE A 289 -16.50 -0.42 -13.44
N PHE A 290 -16.35 0.92 -13.51
CA PHE A 290 -17.07 1.84 -12.65
C PHE A 290 -18.59 1.76 -12.87
N VAL A 291 -19.05 1.81 -14.11
CA VAL A 291 -20.47 1.72 -14.47
C VAL A 291 -21.05 0.39 -14.02
N LEU A 292 -20.38 -0.73 -14.28
CA LEU A 292 -20.83 -2.06 -13.84
C LEU A 292 -20.89 -2.16 -12.31
N SER A 293 -19.93 -1.57 -11.60
CA SER A 293 -19.93 -1.52 -10.14
C SER A 293 -21.12 -0.72 -9.60
N VAL A 294 -21.41 0.44 -10.20
CA VAL A 294 -22.58 1.28 -9.84
C VAL A 294 -23.89 0.55 -10.13
N VAL A 295 -24.01 -0.12 -11.28
CA VAL A 295 -25.19 -0.92 -11.64
C VAL A 295 -25.37 -2.08 -10.67
N ALA A 296 -24.31 -2.82 -10.34
CA ALA A 296 -24.36 -3.93 -9.39
C ALA A 296 -24.82 -3.46 -8.00
N ILE A 297 -24.28 -2.34 -7.50
CA ILE A 297 -24.70 -1.74 -6.23
C ILE A 297 -26.15 -1.27 -6.32
N GLY A 298 -26.55 -0.63 -7.41
CA GLY A 298 -27.93 -0.16 -7.63
C GLY A 298 -28.95 -1.30 -7.61
N LEU A 299 -28.67 -2.40 -8.31
CA LEU A 299 -29.48 -3.61 -8.30
C LEU A 299 -29.55 -4.24 -6.90
N ALA A 300 -28.42 -4.28 -6.19
CA ALA A 300 -28.37 -4.80 -4.82
C ALA A 300 -29.22 -3.96 -3.85
N VAL A 301 -29.17 -2.62 -3.98
CA VAL A 301 -30.02 -1.71 -3.20
C VAL A 301 -31.49 -1.92 -3.52
N LEU A 302 -31.84 -2.10 -4.79
CA LEU A 302 -33.21 -2.39 -5.22
C LEU A 302 -33.72 -3.69 -4.60
N VAL A 303 -32.96 -4.79 -4.71
CA VAL A 303 -33.31 -6.10 -4.13
C VAL A 303 -33.49 -5.97 -2.62
N GLY A 304 -32.56 -5.33 -1.92
CA GLY A 304 -32.63 -5.14 -0.48
C GLY A 304 -33.84 -4.32 -0.03
N ARG A 305 -34.21 -3.27 -0.78
CA ARG A 305 -35.40 -2.45 -0.47
C ARG A 305 -36.72 -3.16 -0.76
N LEU A 306 -36.80 -3.94 -1.83
CA LEU A 306 -38.00 -4.69 -2.21
C LEU A 306 -38.25 -5.87 -1.26
N MET A 307 -37.21 -6.64 -0.94
CA MET A 307 -37.32 -7.86 -0.14
C MET A 307 -37.31 -7.60 1.38
N GLY A 308 -36.71 -6.49 1.82
CA GLY A 308 -36.38 -6.24 3.22
C GLY A 308 -37.55 -6.03 4.18
N GLY A 309 -38.77 -5.80 3.70
CA GLY A 309 -39.96 -5.62 4.55
C GLY A 309 -39.82 -4.52 5.59
N TYR A 310 -39.85 -4.87 6.89
CA TYR A 310 -39.59 -3.95 8.01
C TYR A 310 -38.09 -3.70 8.28
N SER A 311 -37.22 -4.56 7.75
CA SER A 311 -35.75 -4.51 7.91
C SER A 311 -35.04 -4.08 6.62
N LYS A 312 -35.57 -3.09 5.89
CA LYS A 312 -35.02 -2.63 4.60
C LYS A 312 -33.56 -2.21 4.68
N GLY A 313 -33.15 -1.53 5.75
CA GLY A 313 -31.76 -1.11 5.95
C GLY A 313 -30.80 -2.30 6.04
N ALA A 314 -31.14 -3.30 6.86
CA ALA A 314 -30.32 -4.50 7.01
C ALA A 314 -30.29 -5.35 5.72
N ALA A 315 -31.43 -5.51 5.04
CA ALA A 315 -31.51 -6.21 3.77
C ALA A 315 -30.68 -5.52 2.67
N THR A 316 -30.74 -4.19 2.60
CA THR A 316 -29.93 -3.39 1.67
C THR A 316 -28.44 -3.58 1.92
N LEU A 317 -28.01 -3.50 3.18
CA LEU A 317 -26.60 -3.69 3.54
C LEU A 317 -26.11 -5.09 3.16
N VAL A 318 -26.88 -6.13 3.49
CA VAL A 318 -26.54 -7.52 3.15
C VAL A 318 -26.44 -7.71 1.64
N SER A 319 -27.44 -7.25 0.88
CA SER A 319 -27.42 -7.33 -0.58
C SER A 319 -26.23 -6.58 -1.18
N VAL A 320 -25.96 -5.34 -0.77
CA VAL A 320 -24.81 -4.57 -1.28
C VAL A 320 -23.50 -5.27 -0.96
N PHE A 321 -23.33 -5.78 0.26
CA PHE A 321 -22.14 -6.55 0.62
C PHE A 321 -21.97 -7.79 -0.26
N THR A 322 -23.04 -8.58 -0.46
CA THR A 322 -23.02 -9.74 -1.35
C THR A 322 -22.67 -9.36 -2.78
N ALA A 323 -23.23 -8.27 -3.32
CA ALA A 323 -22.94 -7.80 -4.67
C ALA A 323 -21.48 -7.35 -4.84
N VAL A 324 -20.91 -6.66 -3.84
CA VAL A 324 -19.50 -6.26 -3.85
C VAL A 324 -18.59 -7.48 -3.82
N VAL A 325 -18.90 -8.49 -3.00
CA VAL A 325 -18.12 -9.75 -2.97
C VAL A 325 -18.22 -10.47 -4.32
N MET A 326 -19.43 -10.60 -4.88
CA MET A 326 -19.62 -11.24 -6.19
C MET A 326 -18.89 -10.49 -7.30
N GLY A 327 -19.02 -9.17 -7.37
CA GLY A 327 -18.33 -8.33 -8.36
C GLY A 327 -16.81 -8.44 -8.23
N GLY A 328 -16.28 -8.43 -7.01
CA GLY A 328 -14.85 -8.64 -6.76
C GLY A 328 -14.37 -10.01 -7.24
N LEU A 329 -15.13 -11.08 -6.97
CA LEU A 329 -14.79 -12.43 -7.45
C LEU A 329 -14.86 -12.55 -8.98
N ILE A 330 -15.79 -11.85 -9.64
CA ILE A 330 -15.86 -11.78 -11.11
C ILE A 330 -14.62 -11.08 -11.66
N ILE A 331 -14.17 -9.98 -11.04
CA ILE A 331 -12.93 -9.30 -11.42
C ILE A 331 -11.72 -10.23 -11.24
N VAL A 332 -11.63 -10.94 -10.11
CA VAL A 332 -10.55 -11.91 -9.85
C VAL A 332 -10.56 -13.04 -10.87
N GLU A 333 -11.72 -13.54 -11.30
CA GLU A 333 -11.80 -14.53 -12.37
C GLU A 333 -11.20 -14.01 -13.68
N HIS A 334 -11.45 -12.76 -14.06
CA HIS A 334 -10.89 -12.21 -15.31
C HIS A 334 -9.37 -12.02 -15.21
N LEU A 335 -8.86 -11.62 -14.04
CA LEU A 335 -7.41 -11.62 -13.77
C LEU A 335 -6.82 -13.02 -13.87
N PHE A 336 -7.49 -14.03 -13.31
CA PHE A 336 -7.05 -15.42 -13.36
C PHE A 336 -7.06 -15.97 -14.79
N ARG A 337 -8.07 -15.64 -15.59
CA ARG A 337 -8.14 -16.05 -17.01
C ARG A 337 -7.11 -15.35 -17.89
N SER A 338 -6.67 -14.15 -17.52
CA SER A 338 -5.64 -13.40 -18.25
C SER A 338 -4.22 -13.75 -17.79
N TRP A 339 -4.08 -14.52 -16.70
CA TRP A 339 -2.78 -14.93 -16.18
C TRP A 339 -1.98 -15.81 -17.15
N PRO A 340 -2.57 -16.86 -17.79
CA PRO A 340 -1.82 -17.67 -18.75
C PRO A 340 -1.26 -16.87 -19.93
N SER A 341 -2.06 -15.97 -20.53
CA SER A 341 -1.60 -15.13 -21.64
C SER A 341 -0.54 -14.13 -21.19
N TYR A 342 -0.66 -13.58 -19.99
CA TYR A 342 0.38 -12.76 -19.38
C TYR A 342 1.71 -13.52 -19.18
N LEU A 343 1.66 -14.80 -18.78
CA LEU A 343 2.87 -15.64 -18.64
C LEU A 343 3.57 -15.90 -19.98
N GLU A 344 2.85 -15.92 -21.10
CA GLU A 344 3.43 -16.05 -22.44
C GLU A 344 4.18 -14.79 -22.87
N ILE A 345 3.69 -13.61 -22.46
CA ILE A 345 4.31 -12.31 -22.75
C ILE A 345 5.51 -12.07 -21.82
N VAL A 346 5.35 -12.36 -20.52
CA VAL A 346 6.33 -12.08 -19.47
C VAL A 346 6.80 -13.39 -18.84
N GLY A 347 7.99 -13.86 -19.26
CA GLY A 347 8.56 -15.11 -18.78
C GLY A 347 8.93 -15.14 -17.28
N ARG A 348 8.99 -13.97 -16.61
CA ARG A 348 9.21 -13.85 -15.16
C ARG A 348 8.16 -12.91 -14.57
N PRO A 349 6.97 -13.42 -14.20
CA PRO A 349 5.81 -12.58 -13.90
C PRO A 349 5.97 -11.71 -12.66
N ILE A 350 6.68 -12.21 -11.63
CA ILE A 350 6.99 -11.41 -10.44
C ILE A 350 8.27 -10.61 -10.70
N ALA A 351 8.12 -9.32 -10.94
CA ALA A 351 9.23 -8.46 -11.30
C ALA A 351 10.22 -8.28 -10.13
N THR A 352 11.51 -8.33 -10.46
CA THR A 352 12.60 -8.09 -9.52
C THR A 352 13.21 -6.68 -9.65
N ILE A 353 12.89 -6.01 -10.76
CA ILE A 353 13.45 -4.74 -11.19
C ILE A 353 12.38 -3.94 -11.95
N GLY A 354 12.30 -2.63 -11.70
CA GLY A 354 11.55 -1.68 -12.52
C GLY A 354 10.10 -1.46 -12.05
N SER A 355 9.51 -0.36 -12.54
CA SER A 355 8.14 0.08 -12.22
C SER A 355 7.10 -0.27 -13.29
N GLN A 356 7.55 -0.70 -14.47
CA GLN A 356 6.77 -1.15 -15.61
C GLN A 356 7.66 -1.97 -16.54
N THR A 357 7.06 -2.91 -17.29
CA THR A 357 7.79 -3.63 -18.35
C THR A 357 7.94 -2.68 -19.55
N PRO A 358 9.16 -2.44 -20.05
CA PRO A 358 9.37 -1.53 -21.18
C PRO A 358 8.62 -2.00 -22.43
N ASN A 359 7.92 -1.07 -23.09
CA ASN A 359 7.13 -1.34 -24.30
C ASN A 359 6.11 -2.48 -24.14
N PHE A 360 5.56 -2.66 -22.94
CA PHE A 360 4.53 -3.65 -22.69
C PHE A 360 3.26 -3.35 -23.50
N THR A 361 2.79 -4.33 -24.26
CA THR A 361 1.54 -4.28 -25.02
C THR A 361 0.70 -5.48 -24.65
N GLY A 362 -0.43 -5.25 -24.01
CA GLY A 362 -1.37 -6.29 -23.61
C GLY A 362 -2.78 -5.71 -23.45
N THR A 363 -3.72 -6.58 -23.14
CA THR A 363 -5.08 -6.22 -22.74
C THR A 363 -5.10 -5.49 -21.40
N PHE A 364 -6.23 -4.90 -21.03
CA PHE A 364 -6.42 -4.21 -19.75
C PHE A 364 -5.99 -5.05 -18.54
N TRP A 365 -6.35 -6.34 -18.52
CA TRP A 365 -6.02 -7.23 -17.40
C TRP A 365 -4.54 -7.59 -17.37
N GLU A 366 -3.90 -7.75 -18.51
CA GLU A 366 -2.47 -8.01 -18.62
C GLU A 366 -1.64 -6.79 -18.18
N ASP A 367 -2.05 -5.58 -18.56
CA ASP A 367 -1.44 -4.32 -18.07
C ASP A 367 -1.63 -4.15 -16.55
N PHE A 368 -2.80 -4.54 -16.04
CA PHE A 368 -3.04 -4.53 -14.60
C PHE A 368 -2.16 -5.55 -13.86
N LEU A 369 -1.99 -6.75 -14.41
CA LEU A 369 -1.10 -7.78 -13.86
C LEU A 369 0.35 -7.32 -13.87
N ASP A 370 0.85 -6.78 -14.98
CA ASP A 370 2.22 -6.24 -15.11
C ASP A 370 2.51 -5.21 -14.02
N LYS A 371 1.69 -4.14 -13.97
CA LYS A 371 1.82 -3.07 -12.97
C LYS A 371 1.64 -3.58 -11.54
N GLY A 372 0.78 -4.57 -11.35
CA GLY A 372 0.48 -5.16 -10.05
C GLY A 372 1.64 -5.98 -9.49
N THR A 373 2.26 -6.83 -10.30
CA THR A 373 3.38 -7.68 -9.87
C THR A 373 4.64 -6.89 -9.60
N GLN A 374 4.86 -5.78 -10.31
CA GLN A 374 5.96 -4.86 -10.03
C GLN A 374 5.78 -4.19 -8.68
N LEU A 375 4.58 -3.65 -8.39
CA LEU A 375 4.29 -3.02 -7.10
C LEU A 375 4.30 -3.98 -5.91
N LEU A 376 4.10 -5.28 -6.14
CA LEU A 376 3.82 -6.26 -5.09
C LEU A 376 4.93 -6.29 -4.02
N LEU A 377 6.17 -6.58 -4.39
CA LEU A 377 7.26 -6.77 -3.42
C LEU A 377 7.65 -5.47 -2.70
N PRO A 378 7.83 -4.33 -3.40
CA PRO A 378 8.21 -3.09 -2.73
C PRO A 378 7.11 -2.58 -1.79
N THR A 379 5.84 -2.74 -2.19
CA THR A 379 4.71 -2.40 -1.34
C THR A 379 4.66 -3.28 -0.10
N ILE A 380 4.94 -4.59 -0.22
CA ILE A 380 5.01 -5.49 0.95
C ILE A 380 6.11 -5.05 1.92
N VAL A 381 7.32 -4.76 1.43
CA VAL A 381 8.44 -4.30 2.27
C VAL A 381 8.05 -3.07 3.07
N LEU A 382 7.58 -2.02 2.39
CA LEU A 382 7.19 -0.77 3.05
C LEU A 382 6.01 -0.97 3.99
N THR A 383 5.03 -1.79 3.59
CA THR A 383 3.88 -2.10 4.41
C THR A 383 4.28 -2.79 5.70
N LEU A 384 5.16 -3.80 5.66
CA LEU A 384 5.58 -4.56 6.85
C LEU A 384 6.23 -3.67 7.91
N ILE A 385 7.06 -2.70 7.48
CA ILE A 385 7.75 -1.77 8.37
C ILE A 385 6.77 -0.82 9.02
N SER A 386 5.91 -0.18 8.23
CA SER A 386 4.91 0.77 8.76
C SER A 386 3.83 0.08 9.57
N LEU A 387 3.41 -1.12 9.19
CA LEU A 387 2.40 -1.91 9.89
C LEU A 387 2.82 -2.19 11.33
N ALA A 388 4.10 -2.49 11.55
CA ALA A 388 4.66 -2.71 12.88
C ALA A 388 4.54 -1.48 13.78
N SER A 389 4.82 -0.30 13.23
CA SER A 389 4.67 0.98 13.91
C SER A 389 3.19 1.26 14.22
N TYR A 390 2.32 1.20 13.22
CA TYR A 390 0.89 1.47 13.38
C TYR A 390 0.22 0.53 14.38
N SER A 391 0.52 -0.78 14.35
CA SER A 391 -0.07 -1.74 15.28
C SER A 391 0.33 -1.44 16.72
N ARG A 392 1.62 -1.16 16.97
CA ARG A 392 2.16 -0.85 18.29
C ARG A 392 1.58 0.44 18.88
N TYR A 393 1.59 1.53 18.11
CA TYR A 393 1.08 2.82 18.59
C TYR A 393 -0.43 2.80 18.77
N THR A 394 -1.16 2.18 17.84
CA THR A 394 -2.62 2.02 17.97
C THR A 394 -2.96 1.20 19.20
N ARG A 395 -2.24 0.09 19.45
CA ARG A 395 -2.43 -0.73 20.66
C ARG A 395 -2.18 0.07 21.93
N ALA A 396 -1.06 0.80 22.00
CA ALA A 396 -0.71 1.61 23.17
C ALA A 396 -1.78 2.67 23.47
N SER A 397 -2.19 3.43 22.43
CA SER A 397 -3.21 4.46 22.57
C SER A 397 -4.58 3.89 22.94
N MET A 398 -4.97 2.74 22.36
CA MET A 398 -6.21 2.05 22.73
C MET A 398 -6.21 1.61 24.20
N LEU A 399 -5.09 1.07 24.71
CA LEU A 399 -4.97 0.67 26.11
C LEU A 399 -5.04 1.87 27.05
N GLU A 400 -4.33 2.96 26.74
CA GLU A 400 -4.38 4.21 27.52
C GLU A 400 -5.79 4.80 27.56
N VAL A 401 -6.44 4.92 26.40
CA VAL A 401 -7.81 5.44 26.30
C VAL A 401 -8.80 4.55 27.04
N SER A 402 -8.64 3.22 26.96
CA SER A 402 -9.55 2.28 27.65
C SER A 402 -9.55 2.39 29.18
N GLN A 403 -8.50 3.00 29.76
CA GLN A 403 -8.35 3.21 31.19
C GLN A 403 -8.95 4.54 31.67
N GLN A 404 -9.35 5.43 30.76
CA GLN A 404 -9.92 6.74 31.08
C GLN A 404 -11.30 6.64 31.75
N ASP A 405 -11.60 7.58 32.65
CA ASP A 405 -12.82 7.55 33.45
C ASP A 405 -14.10 7.61 32.62
N TYR A 406 -14.10 8.34 31.51
CA TYR A 406 -15.27 8.42 30.62
C TYR A 406 -15.60 7.07 29.96
N ILE A 407 -14.61 6.20 29.74
CA ILE A 407 -14.82 4.82 29.25
C ILE A 407 -15.45 3.96 30.36
N ARG A 408 -14.97 4.11 31.61
CA ARG A 408 -15.58 3.44 32.77
C ARG A 408 -17.03 3.86 32.96
N THR A 409 -17.33 5.15 32.83
CA THR A 409 -18.70 5.66 32.87
C THR A 409 -19.56 5.11 31.72
N ALA A 410 -19.02 5.02 30.51
CA ALA A 410 -19.71 4.44 29.36
C ALA A 410 -20.10 2.97 29.60
N ARG A 411 -19.18 2.17 30.17
CA ARG A 411 -19.46 0.79 30.60
C ARG A 411 -20.49 0.73 31.73
N ALA A 412 -20.37 1.59 32.74
CA ALA A 412 -21.31 1.66 33.86
C ALA A 412 -22.74 2.02 33.43
N LYS A 413 -22.90 2.79 32.34
CA LYS A 413 -24.20 3.08 31.71
C LYS A 413 -24.79 1.90 30.93
N GLY A 414 -24.12 0.74 30.88
CA GLY A 414 -24.61 -0.46 30.22
C GLY A 414 -24.43 -0.46 28.69
N LEU A 415 -23.59 0.41 28.14
CA LEU A 415 -23.29 0.39 26.71
C LEU A 415 -22.57 -0.92 26.32
N ASN A 416 -22.91 -1.47 25.15
CA ASN A 416 -22.26 -2.67 24.64
C ASN A 416 -20.75 -2.41 24.43
N GLU A 417 -19.90 -3.37 24.78
CA GLU A 417 -18.44 -3.27 24.64
C GLU A 417 -18.01 -2.90 23.20
N ARG A 418 -18.74 -3.37 22.17
CA ARG A 418 -18.49 -2.94 20.78
C ARG A 418 -18.70 -1.44 20.57
N GLN A 419 -19.71 -0.84 21.19
CA GLN A 419 -19.97 0.60 21.13
C GLN A 419 -18.93 1.37 21.95
N VAL A 420 -18.59 0.87 23.14
CA VAL A 420 -17.53 1.45 23.98
C VAL A 420 -16.21 1.50 23.20
N ILE A 421 -15.81 0.41 22.59
CA ILE A 421 -14.57 0.33 21.82
C ILE A 421 -14.63 1.19 20.54
N LEU A 422 -15.58 0.94 19.63
CA LEU A 422 -15.55 1.56 18.30
C LEU A 422 -15.94 3.03 18.33
N LYS A 423 -16.88 3.43 19.19
CA LYS A 423 -17.42 4.79 19.22
C LYS A 423 -16.71 5.70 20.22
N HIS A 424 -16.34 5.16 21.39
CA HIS A 424 -15.78 5.97 22.47
C HIS A 424 -14.26 5.82 22.60
N ALA A 425 -13.70 4.61 22.53
CA ALA A 425 -12.26 4.45 22.68
C ALA A 425 -11.50 4.76 21.38
N PHE A 426 -11.84 4.09 20.28
CA PHE A 426 -11.12 4.19 19.01
C PHE A 426 -11.08 5.61 18.45
N ARG A 427 -12.21 6.33 18.48
CA ARG A 427 -12.27 7.70 17.99
C ARG A 427 -11.28 8.63 18.72
N ASN A 428 -11.08 8.41 20.02
CA ASN A 428 -10.16 9.21 20.82
C ASN A 428 -8.71 8.71 20.72
N SER A 429 -8.49 7.42 20.45
CA SER A 429 -7.13 6.89 20.20
C SER A 429 -6.56 7.33 18.85
N LEU A 430 -7.41 7.77 17.90
CA LEU A 430 -6.95 8.30 16.61
C LEU A 430 -6.18 9.61 16.73
N ILE A 431 -6.34 10.33 17.84
CA ILE A 431 -5.68 11.62 18.05
C ILE A 431 -4.16 11.45 17.91
N PRO A 432 -3.43 10.71 18.79
CA PRO A 432 -1.98 10.48 18.62
C PRO A 432 -1.56 9.80 17.31
N ILE A 433 -2.40 8.88 16.81
CA ILE A 433 -2.10 8.10 15.59
C ILE A 433 -2.00 9.06 14.39
N THR A 434 -2.80 10.12 14.37
CA THR A 434 -2.83 11.08 13.26
C THR A 434 -1.51 11.86 13.10
N THR A 435 -0.82 12.23 14.19
CA THR A 435 0.54 12.81 14.09
C THR A 435 1.49 11.81 13.47
N ILE A 436 1.45 10.56 13.95
CA ILE A 436 2.40 9.54 13.53
C ILE A 436 2.23 9.27 12.03
N MET A 437 0.99 9.23 11.53
CA MET A 437 0.70 9.04 10.11
C MET A 437 1.36 10.12 9.23
N ALA A 438 1.30 11.39 9.65
CA ALA A 438 1.91 12.48 8.89
C ALA A 438 3.44 12.40 8.86
N PHE A 439 4.06 12.10 10.01
CA PHE A 439 5.52 11.92 10.07
C PHE A 439 5.98 10.68 9.30
N ASP A 440 5.25 9.57 9.40
CA ASP A 440 5.56 8.31 8.73
C ASP A 440 5.47 8.48 7.20
N PHE A 441 4.45 9.18 6.69
CA PHE A 441 4.34 9.46 5.26
C PHE A 441 5.57 10.20 4.72
N ALA A 442 6.01 11.27 5.42
CA ALA A 442 7.20 12.02 5.04
C ALA A 442 8.48 11.18 5.14
N GLY A 443 8.61 10.40 6.22
CA GLY A 443 9.74 9.49 6.43
C GLY A 443 9.83 8.38 5.39
N LEU A 444 8.68 7.87 4.91
CA LEU A 444 8.63 6.81 3.91
C LEU A 444 9.13 7.25 2.54
N ILE A 445 8.99 8.52 2.16
CA ILE A 445 9.60 9.00 0.91
C ILE A 445 11.14 8.94 1.01
N GLY A 446 11.69 9.27 2.18
CA GLY A 446 13.13 9.11 2.44
C GLY A 446 13.57 7.64 2.54
N GLY A 447 12.78 6.79 3.20
CA GLY A 447 13.04 5.35 3.31
C GLY A 447 12.87 4.59 2.00
N ALA A 448 11.98 5.09 1.11
CA ALA A 448 11.74 4.51 -0.20
C ALA A 448 12.99 4.52 -1.07
N VAL A 449 13.95 5.43 -0.85
CA VAL A 449 15.24 5.44 -1.59
C VAL A 449 15.92 4.07 -1.55
N ILE A 450 15.95 3.43 -0.37
CA ILE A 450 16.57 2.10 -0.19
C ILE A 450 15.75 1.04 -0.92
N THR A 451 14.43 1.08 -0.79
CA THR A 451 13.53 0.12 -1.44
C THR A 451 13.61 0.24 -2.96
N GLU A 452 13.58 1.45 -3.50
CA GLU A 452 13.72 1.74 -4.91
C GLU A 452 15.06 1.24 -5.45
N GLN A 453 16.14 1.40 -4.70
CA GLN A 453 17.45 0.88 -5.09
C GLN A 453 17.45 -0.66 -5.20
N VAL A 454 16.93 -1.37 -4.20
CA VAL A 454 16.94 -2.85 -4.17
C VAL A 454 16.09 -3.45 -5.32
N PHE A 455 14.97 -2.81 -5.62
CA PHE A 455 14.06 -3.21 -6.69
C PHE A 455 14.28 -2.45 -8.01
N GLY A 456 15.40 -1.72 -8.16
CA GLY A 456 15.72 -0.94 -9.38
C GLY A 456 14.56 -0.10 -9.90
N TRP A 457 13.81 0.51 -8.99
CA TRP A 457 12.64 1.33 -9.28
C TRP A 457 13.11 2.71 -9.70
N GLN A 458 12.62 3.20 -10.83
CA GLN A 458 12.93 4.54 -11.33
C GLN A 458 12.04 5.56 -10.64
N GLY A 459 12.36 5.85 -9.38
CA GLY A 459 11.67 6.83 -8.55
C GLY A 459 12.57 8.00 -8.16
N MET A 460 12.05 8.87 -7.30
CA MET A 460 12.76 10.06 -6.81
C MET A 460 14.02 9.70 -6.03
N GLY A 461 14.06 8.54 -5.38
CA GLY A 461 15.24 8.07 -4.69
C GLY A 461 16.37 7.68 -5.63
N ASN A 462 16.05 7.10 -6.80
CA ASN A 462 17.06 6.89 -7.83
C ASN A 462 17.57 8.22 -8.39
N LEU A 463 16.70 9.20 -8.64
CA LEU A 463 17.08 10.56 -9.07
C LEU A 463 18.04 11.22 -8.08
N PHE A 464 17.72 11.15 -6.78
CA PHE A 464 18.56 11.66 -5.69
C PHE A 464 19.92 10.94 -5.64
N ARG A 465 19.93 9.60 -5.69
CA ARG A 465 21.15 8.79 -5.63
C ARG A 465 22.08 9.08 -6.81
N VAL A 466 21.55 9.09 -8.03
CA VAL A 466 22.32 9.41 -9.24
C VAL A 466 22.90 10.81 -9.15
N GLY A 467 22.11 11.79 -8.67
CA GLY A 467 22.60 13.14 -8.41
C GLY A 467 23.75 13.19 -7.41
N LEU A 468 23.67 12.43 -6.31
CA LEU A 468 24.77 12.34 -5.34
C LEU A 468 26.03 11.68 -5.91
N GLU A 469 25.88 10.54 -6.60
CA GLU A 469 26.99 9.81 -7.22
C GLU A 469 27.70 10.65 -8.29
N GLN A 470 26.94 11.49 -9.00
CA GLN A 470 27.43 12.34 -10.08
C GLN A 470 27.80 13.76 -9.65
N VAL A 471 27.67 14.10 -8.36
CA VAL A 471 27.92 15.43 -7.79
C VAL A 471 27.08 16.51 -8.50
N ASP A 472 25.83 16.19 -8.80
CA ASP A 472 24.88 17.06 -9.49
C ASP A 472 23.82 17.61 -8.50
N PRO A 473 23.90 18.89 -8.11
CA PRO A 473 22.99 19.45 -7.12
C PRO A 473 21.55 19.58 -7.62
N ALA A 474 21.31 19.82 -8.92
CA ALA A 474 19.94 20.09 -9.41
C ALA A 474 18.94 18.94 -9.12
N PRO A 475 19.20 17.67 -9.48
CA PRO A 475 18.33 16.54 -9.13
C PRO A 475 18.23 16.27 -7.63
N VAL A 476 19.32 16.49 -6.87
CA VAL A 476 19.34 16.32 -5.41
C VAL A 476 18.42 17.34 -4.73
N MET A 477 18.48 18.58 -5.19
CA MET A 477 17.66 19.67 -4.66
C MET A 477 16.19 19.55 -5.07
N ALA A 478 15.90 19.03 -6.26
CA ALA A 478 14.55 18.69 -6.68
C ALA A 478 13.91 17.61 -5.77
N PHE A 479 14.65 16.56 -5.44
CA PHE A 479 14.23 15.57 -4.45
C PHE A 479 13.96 16.21 -3.07
N PHE A 480 14.88 17.08 -2.61
CA PHE A 480 14.73 17.79 -1.34
C PHE A 480 13.49 18.69 -1.32
N LEU A 481 13.23 19.41 -2.41
CA LEU A 481 12.06 20.28 -2.52
C LEU A 481 10.78 19.49 -2.33
N VAL A 482 10.63 18.34 -3.00
CA VAL A 482 9.43 17.50 -2.88
C VAL A 482 9.30 16.90 -1.49
N THR A 483 10.37 16.28 -0.97
CA THR A 483 10.34 15.62 0.35
C THR A 483 10.16 16.62 1.50
N GLY A 484 10.87 17.74 1.46
CA GLY A 484 10.75 18.81 2.44
C GLY A 484 9.38 19.48 2.41
N THR A 485 8.86 19.80 1.22
CA THR A 485 7.51 20.36 1.07
C THR A 485 6.45 19.38 1.54
N ALA A 486 6.55 18.10 1.15
CA ALA A 486 5.66 17.05 1.64
C ALA A 486 5.70 16.96 3.18
N ALA A 487 6.89 16.95 3.78
CA ALA A 487 7.03 16.91 5.24
C ALA A 487 6.32 18.09 5.93
N VAL A 488 6.44 19.31 5.38
CA VAL A 488 5.74 20.48 5.94
C VAL A 488 4.22 20.38 5.74
N LEU A 489 3.78 19.99 4.55
CA LEU A 489 2.36 19.84 4.22
C LEU A 489 1.68 18.77 5.09
N PHE A 490 2.28 17.59 5.23
CA PHE A 490 1.73 16.52 6.05
C PHE A 490 1.74 16.87 7.54
N ASN A 491 2.77 17.56 8.03
CA ASN A 491 2.80 18.06 9.39
C ASN A 491 1.69 19.08 9.67
N LEU A 492 1.44 19.99 8.72
CA LEU A 492 0.32 20.94 8.82
C LEU A 492 -1.03 20.21 8.76
N LEU A 493 -1.15 19.21 7.88
CA LEU A 493 -2.35 18.40 7.75
C LEU A 493 -2.66 17.63 9.05
N ALA A 494 -1.64 17.07 9.70
CA ALA A 494 -1.79 16.47 11.03
C ALA A 494 -2.36 17.48 12.02
N ASP A 495 -1.76 18.67 12.17
CA ASP A 495 -2.25 19.69 13.11
C ASP A 495 -3.71 20.08 12.88
N ILE A 496 -4.11 20.19 11.61
CA ILE A 496 -5.50 20.49 11.25
C ILE A 496 -6.39 19.32 11.66
N LEU A 497 -6.00 18.09 11.37
CA LEU A 497 -6.75 16.91 11.80
C LEU A 497 -6.85 16.81 13.33
N TYR A 498 -5.81 17.21 14.08
CA TYR A 498 -5.89 17.31 15.55
C TYR A 498 -7.00 18.26 16.00
N ALA A 499 -7.05 19.45 15.40
CA ALA A 499 -8.08 20.44 15.74
C ALA A 499 -9.49 19.96 15.38
N VAL A 500 -9.64 19.15 14.33
CA VAL A 500 -10.93 18.56 13.93
C VAL A 500 -11.32 17.38 14.84
N LEU A 501 -10.34 16.55 15.25
CA LEU A 501 -10.58 15.36 16.06
C LEU A 501 -10.82 15.67 17.54
N ASP A 502 -10.19 16.72 18.09
CA ASP A 502 -10.40 17.16 19.47
C ASP A 502 -11.19 18.49 19.54
N PRO A 503 -12.53 18.43 19.78
CA PRO A 503 -13.36 19.62 19.92
C PRO A 503 -13.09 20.43 21.20
N ARG A 504 -12.22 19.96 22.10
CA ARG A 504 -11.79 20.70 23.30
C ARG A 504 -10.71 21.72 22.99
N ILE A 505 -9.96 21.53 21.91
CA ILE A 505 -9.04 22.52 21.36
C ILE A 505 -9.90 23.55 20.62
N ARG A 506 -10.54 24.45 21.38
CA ARG A 506 -11.32 25.54 20.81
C ARG A 506 -10.39 26.46 20.00
N VAL A 507 -10.73 26.58 18.72
CA VAL A 507 -10.07 27.28 17.61
C VAL A 507 -9.91 28.78 17.80
#